data_AF-A0A8T4WJP8-F1
#
_entry.id   AF-A0A8T4WJP8-F1
#
_cell.length_a   1.000
_cell.length_b   1.000
_cell.length_c   1.000
_cell.angle_alpha   90.00
_cell.angle_beta   90.00
_cell.angle_gamma   90.00
#
_symmetry.space_group_name_H-M   'P 1'
#
loop_
_entity.id
_entity.type
_entity.pdbx_description
1 polymer ?
#
loop_
_entity_poly.entity_id
_entity_poly.type
_entity_poly.pdbx_seq_one_letter_code
_entity_poly.pdbx_strand_id
1 'polypeptide(L)'
;MKASNIKVKLENLVTHQGDFSDSSFKMKCDASYDDLMLVLEGDKRRVRLHARNINNAHLEKDALRISGMNFEVTEDDKPSVVSGAVRLELGNEAEKWYEEIW
;
A
#
# COMPACT_ATOMS: atom_id res chain seq x y z
N MET A 1 -0.46 -10.89 -8.96
CA MET A 1 0.17 -9.79 -9.74
C MET A 1 1.44 -9.26 -9.05
N LYS A 2 2.46 -8.78 -9.79
CA LYS A 2 3.74 -8.29 -9.22
C LYS A 2 4.28 -7.08 -9.98
N ALA A 3 4.97 -6.17 -9.28
CA ALA A 3 5.72 -5.04 -9.83
C ALA A 3 6.96 -4.80 -8.95
N SER A 4 8.12 -4.56 -9.58
CA SER A 4 9.39 -4.42 -8.86
C SER A 4 9.95 -3.01 -8.94
N ASN A 5 10.65 -2.58 -7.88
CA ASN A 5 11.33 -1.29 -7.77
C ASN A 5 10.40 -0.08 -8.09
N ILE A 6 9.14 -0.18 -7.68
CA ILE A 6 8.17 0.90 -7.85
C ILE A 6 8.25 1.87 -6.68
N LYS A 7 7.84 3.12 -6.92
CA LYS A 7 7.66 4.09 -5.84
C LYS A 7 6.26 3.97 -5.29
N VAL A 8 6.16 3.97 -3.97
CA VAL A 8 4.88 4.03 -3.27
C VAL A 8 4.87 5.22 -2.33
N LYS A 9 3.74 5.90 -2.27
CA LYS A 9 3.47 6.94 -1.28
C LYS A 9 2.31 6.50 -0.41
N LEU A 10 2.53 6.49 0.90
CA LEU A 10 1.47 6.33 1.88
C LEU A 10 1.12 7.71 2.45
N GLU A 11 -0.16 8.01 2.56
CA GLU A 11 -0.68 9.33 2.91
C GLU A 11 -1.84 9.23 3.89
N ASN A 12 -2.05 10.28 4.68
CA ASN A 12 -3.16 10.40 5.63
C ASN A 12 -3.23 9.20 6.58
N LEU A 13 -2.06 8.74 7.03
CA LEU A 13 -1.94 7.61 7.93
C LEU A 13 -2.43 7.99 9.32
N VAL A 14 -3.29 7.15 9.86
CA VAL A 14 -3.76 7.22 11.24
C VAL A 14 -3.50 5.87 11.87
N THR A 15 -2.69 5.86 12.93
CA THR A 15 -2.36 4.64 13.68
C THR A 15 -3.44 4.34 14.70
N HIS A 16 -3.98 3.13 14.63
CA HIS A 16 -4.99 2.61 15.54
C HIS A 16 -4.39 1.73 16.63
N GLN A 17 -3.28 1.06 16.31
CA GLN A 17 -2.55 0.19 17.22
C GLN A 17 -1.07 0.13 16.83
N GLY A 18 -0.18 0.13 17.83
CA GLY A 18 1.28 0.12 17.62
C GLY A 18 1.90 1.51 17.72
N ASP A 19 3.22 1.58 17.49
CA ASP A 19 4.04 2.77 17.74
C ASP A 19 4.34 3.59 16.48
N PHE A 20 3.81 3.19 15.31
CA PHE A 20 4.05 3.90 14.06
C PHE A 20 3.48 5.32 14.12
N SER A 21 4.33 6.34 13.94
CA SER A 21 3.94 7.74 14.15
C SER A 21 3.84 8.57 12.87
N ASP A 22 4.36 8.08 11.73
CA ASP A 22 4.38 8.87 10.50
C ASP A 22 2.96 9.02 9.93
N SER A 23 2.54 10.26 9.67
CA SER A 23 1.28 10.55 8.98
C SER A 23 1.35 10.34 7.46
N SER A 24 2.56 10.24 6.91
CA SER A 24 2.81 9.92 5.50
C SER A 24 4.26 9.50 5.30
N PHE A 25 4.53 8.67 4.29
CA PHE A 25 5.90 8.37 3.87
C PHE A 25 5.96 7.92 2.42
N LYS A 26 7.18 7.88 1.87
CA LYS A 26 7.47 7.32 0.55
C LYS A 26 8.51 6.23 0.68
N MET A 27 8.39 5.20 -0.14
CA MET A 27 9.42 4.17 -0.27
C MET A 27 9.53 3.68 -1.70
N LYS A 28 10.69 3.11 -2.04
CA LYS A 28 10.79 2.19 -3.15
C LYS A 28 10.58 0.78 -2.61
N CYS A 29 9.81 -0.02 -3.32
CA CYS A 29 9.49 -1.37 -2.89
C CYS A 29 9.17 -2.27 -4.09
N ASP A 30 9.18 -3.57 -3.81
CA ASP A 30 8.49 -4.55 -4.63
C ASP A 30 7.06 -4.67 -4.13
N ALA A 31 6.11 -4.68 -5.04
CA ALA A 31 4.69 -4.83 -4.76
C ALA A 31 4.18 -6.16 -5.33
N SER A 32 3.38 -6.87 -4.55
CA SER A 32 2.64 -8.03 -4.99
C SER A 32 1.20 -7.96 -4.52
N TYR A 33 0.28 -8.39 -5.37
CA TYR A 33 -1.09 -8.65 -4.99
C TYR A 33 -1.39 -10.12 -5.28
N ASP A 34 -1.62 -10.89 -4.22
CA ASP A 34 -1.84 -12.35 -4.30
C ASP A 34 -2.73 -12.77 -3.13
N ASP A 35 -3.57 -13.79 -3.32
CA ASP A 35 -4.50 -14.28 -2.29
C ASP A 35 -5.27 -13.16 -1.55
N LEU A 36 -5.78 -12.18 -2.31
CA LEU A 36 -6.52 -11.01 -1.80
C LEU A 36 -5.69 -10.14 -0.83
N MET A 37 -4.37 -10.15 -0.93
CA MET A 37 -3.44 -9.40 -0.10
C MET A 37 -2.49 -8.57 -0.95
N LEU A 38 -2.55 -7.24 -0.79
CA LEU A 38 -1.52 -6.34 -1.27
C LEU A 38 -0.36 -6.33 -0.28
N VAL A 39 0.82 -6.71 -0.74
CA VAL A 39 2.07 -6.68 0.03
C VAL A 39 3.05 -5.74 -0.66
N LEU A 40 3.60 -4.81 0.10
CA LEU A 40 4.66 -3.90 -0.33
C LEU A 40 5.89 -4.14 0.52
N GLU A 41 6.99 -4.57 -0.09
CA GLU A 41 8.25 -4.90 0.58
C GLU A 41 9.33 -3.91 0.16
N GLY A 42 9.61 -2.95 1.05
CA GLY A 42 10.76 -2.05 0.94
C GLY A 42 11.84 -2.40 1.95
N ASP A 43 12.99 -1.71 1.85
CA ASP A 43 14.18 -2.04 2.67
C ASP A 43 13.95 -1.91 4.18
N LYS A 44 13.16 -0.93 4.61
CA LYS A 44 12.91 -0.62 6.03
C LYS A 44 11.50 -0.94 6.49
N ARG A 45 10.55 -0.96 5.55
CA ARG A 45 9.12 -1.00 5.84
C ARG A 45 8.44 -2.03 4.97
N ARG A 46 7.53 -2.77 5.60
CA ARG A 46 6.63 -3.69 4.92
C ARG A 46 5.20 -3.24 5.15
N VAL A 47 4.39 -3.24 4.10
CA VAL A 47 2.96 -2.91 4.18
C VAL A 47 2.14 -4.12 3.75
N ARG A 48 1.09 -4.46 4.51
CA ARG A 48 0.15 -5.54 4.15
C ARG A 48 -1.28 -5.03 4.25
N LEU A 49 -1.98 -4.99 3.12
CA LEU A 49 -3.37 -4.54 2.99
C LEU A 49 -4.21 -5.66 2.37
N HIS A 50 -5.11 -6.22 3.16
CA HIS A 50 -6.06 -7.21 2.66
C HIS A 50 -7.16 -6.51 1.84
N ALA A 51 -7.56 -7.12 0.71
CA ALA A 51 -8.62 -6.65 -0.18
C ALA A 51 -9.93 -6.30 0.54
N ARG A 52 -10.32 -7.06 1.58
CA ARG A 52 -11.53 -6.79 2.38
C ARG A 52 -11.50 -5.44 3.11
N ASN A 53 -10.31 -4.88 3.29
CA ASN A 53 -10.12 -3.60 3.94
C ASN A 53 -9.87 -2.48 2.92
N ILE A 54 -9.93 -2.76 1.62
CA ILE A 54 -9.93 -1.71 0.59
C ILE A 54 -11.30 -1.06 0.60
N ASN A 55 -11.33 0.23 0.95
CA ASN A 55 -12.56 1.02 0.97
C ASN A 55 -12.88 1.58 -0.42
N ASN A 56 -11.85 1.99 -1.16
CA ASN A 56 -12.00 2.55 -2.50
C ASN A 56 -10.67 2.46 -3.27
N ALA A 57 -10.74 2.41 -4.59
CA ALA A 57 -9.60 2.50 -5.49
C ALA A 57 -9.85 3.57 -6.57
N HIS A 58 -8.80 4.30 -6.95
CA HIS A 58 -8.85 5.30 -8.00
C HIS A 58 -7.68 5.10 -8.96
N LEU A 59 -8.00 4.89 -10.23
CA LEU A 59 -7.04 4.89 -11.31
C LEU A 59 -6.61 6.33 -11.62
N GLU A 60 -5.32 6.62 -11.46
CA GLU A 60 -4.67 7.84 -11.93
C GLU A 60 -3.93 7.55 -13.25
N LYS A 61 -3.35 8.57 -13.89
CA LYS A 61 -2.69 8.41 -15.21
C LYS A 61 -1.56 7.37 -15.22
N ASP A 62 -0.74 7.35 -14.17
CA ASP A 62 0.45 6.50 -14.04
C ASP A 62 0.52 5.77 -12.69
N ALA A 63 -0.58 5.79 -11.94
CA ALA A 63 -0.62 5.31 -10.57
C ALA A 63 -1.99 4.76 -10.20
N LEU A 64 -1.99 3.93 -9.16
CA LEU A 64 -3.19 3.44 -8.52
C LEU A 64 -3.23 3.95 -7.08
N ARG A 65 -4.29 4.67 -6.72
CA ARG A 65 -4.52 5.11 -5.33
C ARG A 65 -5.56 4.23 -4.68
N ILE A 66 -5.22 3.64 -3.54
CA ILE A 66 -6.06 2.75 -2.77
C ILE A 66 -6.30 3.38 -1.41
N SER A 67 -7.56 3.59 -1.04
CA SER A 67 -7.95 3.96 0.31
C SER A 67 -8.13 2.69 1.13
N GLY A 68 -7.22 2.46 2.08
CA GLY A 68 -7.20 1.29 2.95
C GLY A 68 -7.71 1.61 4.35
N MET A 69 -8.59 0.75 4.85
CA MET A 69 -8.89 0.63 6.28
C MET A 69 -7.93 -0.41 6.87
N ASN A 70 -7.64 -0.34 8.17
CA ASN A 70 -6.99 -1.40 8.96
C ASN A 70 -5.94 -2.25 8.20
N PHE A 71 -4.83 -1.65 7.79
CA PHE A 71 -3.71 -2.34 7.16
C PHE A 71 -2.46 -2.24 8.02
N GLU A 72 -1.55 -3.18 7.83
CA GLU A 72 -0.34 -3.26 8.65
C GLU A 72 0.80 -2.51 7.99
N VAL A 73 1.53 -1.73 8.79
CA VAL A 73 2.87 -1.23 8.49
C VAL A 73 3.82 -1.84 9.52
N THR A 74 4.83 -2.56 9.07
CA THR A 74 5.90 -3.10 9.92
C THR A 74 7.18 -2.33 9.66
N GLU A 75 7.79 -1.79 10.72
CA GLU A 75 9.12 -1.16 10.72
C GLU A 75 9.94 -1.78 11.85
N ASP A 76 11.19 -2.17 11.59
CA ASP A 76 12.07 -2.82 12.57
C ASP A 76 11.40 -4.01 13.31
N ASP A 77 10.70 -4.86 12.56
CA ASP A 77 9.92 -6.02 13.05
C ASP A 77 8.76 -5.67 14.01
N LYS A 78 8.39 -4.40 14.12
CA LYS A 78 7.25 -3.94 14.93
C LYS A 78 6.04 -3.61 14.07
N PRO A 79 4.99 -4.44 14.08
CA PRO A 79 3.78 -4.18 13.32
C PRO A 79 2.94 -3.08 13.99
N SER A 80 2.36 -2.21 13.17
CA SER A 80 1.33 -1.25 13.56
C SER A 80 0.15 -1.35 12.60
N VAL A 81 -1.06 -1.20 13.14
CA VAL A 81 -2.30 -1.16 12.35
C VAL A 81 -2.66 0.29 12.10
N VAL A 82 -2.80 0.64 10.83
CA VAL A 82 -3.08 1.99 10.37
C VAL A 82 -4.27 2.01 9.39
N SER A 83 -4.82 3.19 9.15
CA SER A 83 -5.68 3.46 7.99
C SER A 83 -5.10 4.63 7.19
N GLY A 84 -5.46 4.77 5.93
CA GLY A 84 -5.02 5.87 5.08
C GLY A 84 -5.07 5.53 3.60
N ALA A 85 -4.24 6.18 2.80
CA ALA A 85 -4.16 5.94 1.36
C ALA A 85 -2.78 5.40 0.96
N VAL A 86 -2.77 4.49 0.00
CA VAL A 86 -1.58 3.91 -0.64
C VAL A 86 -1.62 4.27 -2.11
N ARG A 87 -0.64 5.03 -2.60
CA ARG A 87 -0.48 5.38 -4.01
C ARG A 87 0.69 4.62 -4.61
N LEU A 88 0.40 3.70 -5.52
CA LEU A 88 1.36 2.86 -6.25
C LEU A 88 1.71 3.53 -7.58
N GLU A 89 2.97 3.96 -7.81
CA GLU A 89 3.43 4.45 -9.11
C GLU A 89 3.76 3.28 -10.03
N LEU A 90 2.83 2.91 -10.91
CA LEU A 90 2.85 1.69 -11.71
C LEU A 90 3.10 1.96 -13.22
N GLY A 91 3.12 3.22 -13.63
CA GLY A 91 3.27 3.59 -15.03
C GLY A 91 2.13 3.02 -15.88
N ASN A 92 2.49 2.37 -16.99
CA ASN A 92 1.51 1.81 -17.93
C ASN A 92 0.75 0.59 -17.37
N GLU A 93 1.19 0.02 -16.25
CA GLU A 93 0.51 -1.13 -15.62
C GLU A 93 -0.60 -0.69 -14.64
N ALA A 94 -0.80 0.61 -14.42
CA ALA A 94 -1.75 1.13 -13.43
C ALA A 94 -3.19 0.63 -13.66
N GLU A 95 -3.64 0.62 -14.93
CA GLU A 95 -4.98 0.16 -15.31
C GLU A 95 -5.20 -1.32 -15.00
N LYS A 96 -4.22 -2.16 -15.36
CA LYS A 96 -4.26 -3.60 -15.09
C LYS A 96 -4.30 -3.92 -13.60
N TRP A 97 -3.53 -3.18 -12.80
CA TRP A 97 -3.57 -3.31 -11.34
C TRP A 97 -4.91 -2.86 -10.74
N TYR A 98 -5.54 -1.83 -11.33
CA TYR A 98 -6.85 -1.39 -10.91
C TYR A 98 -7.89 -2.49 -11.14
N GLU A 99 -7.96 -3.06 -12.34
CA GLU A 99 -8.90 -4.14 -12.69
C GLU A 99 -8.76 -5.40 -11.81
N GLU A 100 -7.54 -5.69 -11.35
CA GLU A 100 -7.28 -6.84 -10.48
C GLU A 100 -7.70 -6.58 -9.01
N ILE A 101 -7.64 -5.31 -8.57
CA ILE A 101 -7.89 -4.93 -7.19
C ILE A 101 -9.34 -4.51 -6.96
N TRP A 102 -10.02 -3.96 -7.98
CA TRP A 102 -11.33 -3.30 -7.86
C TRP A 102 -12.25 -3.54 -9.06
#